data_AF-A0A9X4AKQ6-F1
#
_entry.id   AF-A0A9X4AKQ6-F1
#
_cell.length_a   1.000
_cell.length_b   1.000
_cell.length_c   1.000
_cell.angle_alpha   90.00
_cell.angle_beta   90.00
_cell.angle_gamma   90.00
#
_symmetry.space_group_name_H-M   'P 1'
#
loop_
_entity.id
_entity.type
_entity.pdbx_description
1 polymer ?
#
loop_
_entity_poly.entity_id
_entity_poly.type
_entity_poly.pdbx_seq_one_letter_code
_entity_poly.pdbx_strand_id
1 'polypeptide(L)'
;MSKIPVLEIFGPTIQGEGMVVGRKTMFVRTAGCDYQCSWCDSSFTWDGSAKNEIKQMTADEIWEQLYSIGGDYFDHVTISGGNPALLSSLGLLTSLLNRKNIAIALETQGSKWQPWFYEIDDLTISPKPPSSNMVTNFDTLDEIVDNLIKSRSNFSLKVVVFDEEDFHYAKKVHNRYRGVPFYLQVGNDDIHSDDHEQLANKLLKKYEWLVDETMQSCEMNSVRVLPQLHTLVWGNKRGV
;
A
#
# COMPACT_ATOMS: atom_id res chain seq x y z
N MET A 1 11.42 18.56 -17.75
CA MET A 1 10.97 17.16 -17.49
C MET A 1 9.91 17.22 -16.41
N SER A 2 8.87 16.37 -16.49
CA SER A 2 7.83 16.29 -15.46
C SER A 2 8.42 15.83 -14.13
N LYS A 3 7.99 16.45 -13.02
CA LYS A 3 8.47 16.15 -11.68
C LYS A 3 7.45 15.32 -10.89
N ILE A 4 7.95 14.61 -9.89
CA ILE A 4 7.22 13.75 -8.95
C ILE A 4 7.45 14.33 -7.53
N PRO A 5 6.38 14.59 -6.76
CA PRO A 5 6.49 15.05 -5.37
C PRO A 5 6.88 13.89 -4.46
N VAL A 6 8.15 13.80 -4.06
CA VAL A 6 8.67 12.74 -3.20
C VAL A 6 8.90 13.25 -1.78
N LEU A 7 8.48 12.48 -0.78
CA LEU A 7 8.74 12.73 0.64
C LEU A 7 9.86 11.84 1.18
N GLU A 8 9.80 10.55 0.89
CA GLU A 8 10.78 9.58 1.41
C GLU A 8 11.32 8.68 0.30
N ILE A 9 12.62 8.41 0.37
CA ILE A 9 13.28 7.32 -0.36
C ILE A 9 14.17 6.60 0.64
N PHE A 10 13.93 5.30 0.87
CA PHE A 10 14.65 4.52 1.86
C PHE A 10 14.70 3.02 1.50
N GLY A 11 15.50 2.27 2.25
CA GLY A 11 15.75 0.85 2.05
C GLY A 11 17.25 0.55 1.89
N PRO A 12 17.62 -0.69 1.51
CA PRO A 12 16.73 -1.82 1.32
C PRO A 12 16.07 -2.25 2.64
N THR A 13 14.78 -2.53 2.60
CA THR A 13 14.00 -3.12 3.71
C THR A 13 13.13 -4.26 3.19
N ILE A 14 12.15 -4.74 3.97
CA ILE A 14 11.13 -5.71 3.55
C ILE A 14 9.78 -5.01 3.32
N GLN A 15 9.05 -5.43 2.30
CA GLN A 15 7.61 -5.14 2.20
C GLN A 15 6.92 -5.79 3.41
N GLY A 16 6.30 -4.99 4.26
CA GLY A 16 5.68 -5.50 5.48
C GLY A 16 4.26 -6.02 5.29
N GLU A 17 3.67 -5.87 4.10
CA GLU A 17 2.23 -6.05 3.88
C GLU A 17 1.89 -6.74 2.54
N GLY A 18 0.67 -7.24 2.45
CA GLY A 18 0.04 -7.59 1.16
C GLY A 18 0.69 -8.75 0.40
N MET A 19 0.60 -8.69 -0.92
CA MET A 19 0.88 -9.83 -1.80
C MET A 19 2.35 -10.27 -1.87
N VAL A 20 3.27 -9.35 -1.57
CA VAL A 20 4.72 -9.61 -1.54
C VAL A 20 5.33 -9.36 -0.17
N VAL A 21 4.55 -9.60 0.90
CA VAL A 21 5.03 -9.52 2.29
C VAL A 21 6.34 -10.30 2.49
N GLY A 22 7.32 -9.69 3.16
CA GLY A 22 8.66 -10.22 3.38
C GLY A 22 9.66 -9.97 2.22
N ARG A 23 9.22 -9.49 1.07
CA ARG A 23 10.11 -9.21 -0.08
C ARG A 23 11.04 -8.05 0.19
N LYS A 24 12.35 -8.24 0.01
CA LYS A 24 13.33 -7.14 0.05
C LYS A 24 13.03 -6.11 -1.04
N THR A 25 12.95 -4.83 -0.68
CA THR A 25 12.53 -3.73 -1.55
C THR A 25 13.14 -2.40 -1.12
N MET A 26 13.26 -1.46 -2.06
CA MET A 26 13.40 -0.03 -1.75
C MET A 26 12.01 0.62 -1.72
N PHE A 27 11.84 1.72 -0.98
CA PHE A 27 10.58 2.48 -0.97
C PHE A 27 10.75 3.86 -1.58
N VAL A 28 9.74 4.28 -2.34
CA VAL A 28 9.53 5.67 -2.77
C VAL A 28 8.16 6.11 -2.29
N ARG A 29 8.10 7.05 -1.33
CA ARG A 29 6.86 7.60 -0.80
C ARG A 29 6.59 8.97 -1.42
N THR A 30 5.50 9.09 -2.17
CA THR A 30 5.09 10.37 -2.78
C THR A 30 4.23 11.22 -1.82
N ALA A 31 3.96 12.46 -2.20
CA ALA A 31 3.06 13.36 -1.46
C ALA A 31 1.72 13.52 -2.17
N GLY A 32 0.68 13.80 -1.40
CA GLY A 32 -0.68 14.06 -1.88
C GLY A 32 -1.57 12.82 -1.80
N CYS A 33 -2.80 13.01 -1.30
CA CYS A 33 -3.83 11.97 -1.25
C CYS A 33 -5.19 12.63 -1.47
N ASP A 34 -6.07 11.97 -2.20
CA ASP A 34 -7.48 12.35 -2.38
C ASP A 34 -8.38 11.83 -1.25
N TYR A 35 -7.82 11.02 -0.34
CA TYR A 35 -8.49 10.50 0.86
C TYR A 35 -7.83 11.06 2.13
N GLN A 36 -8.60 11.11 3.22
CA GLN A 36 -8.19 11.60 4.54
C GLN A 36 -8.60 10.59 5.62
N CYS A 37 -8.07 9.36 5.51
CA CYS A 37 -8.46 8.26 6.39
C CYS A 37 -8.13 8.61 7.85
N SER A 38 -9.08 8.35 8.76
CA SER A 38 -8.96 8.64 10.21
C SER A 38 -7.74 8.02 10.88
N TRP A 39 -7.33 6.83 10.44
CA TRP A 39 -6.22 6.05 10.99
C TRP A 39 -4.99 6.02 10.08
N CYS A 40 -4.81 7.01 9.19
CA CYS A 40 -3.68 7.03 8.27
C CYS A 40 -2.33 7.13 9.01
N ASP A 41 -1.57 6.03 9.03
CA ASP A 41 -0.22 5.95 9.61
C ASP A 41 0.81 6.91 8.95
N SER A 42 0.48 7.40 7.76
CA SER A 42 1.31 8.25 6.93
C SER A 42 0.61 9.58 6.62
N SER A 43 -0.16 10.13 7.57
CA SER A 43 -0.94 11.37 7.39
C SER A 43 -0.11 12.55 6.88
N PHE A 44 1.17 12.61 7.28
CA PHE A 44 2.14 13.61 6.87
C PHE A 44 2.30 13.75 5.35
N THR A 45 1.88 12.73 4.59
CA THR A 45 1.86 12.76 3.12
C THR A 45 0.79 13.67 2.54
N TRP A 46 -0.25 14.06 3.29
CA TRP A 46 -1.38 14.84 2.78
C TRP A 46 -1.92 15.91 3.74
N ASP A 47 -1.68 15.82 5.05
CA ASP A 47 -2.17 16.78 6.05
C ASP A 47 -1.44 18.14 6.03
N GLY A 48 -0.36 18.24 5.25
CA GLY A 48 0.44 19.44 5.07
C GLY A 48 1.58 19.63 6.08
N SER A 49 1.69 18.77 7.11
CA SER A 49 2.74 18.84 8.14
C SER A 49 4.15 18.70 7.56
N ALA A 50 4.34 17.86 6.52
CA ALA A 50 5.61 17.66 5.84
C ALA A 50 5.71 18.40 4.49
N LYS A 51 4.86 19.42 4.23
CA LYS A 51 4.82 20.10 2.93
C LYS A 51 6.17 20.70 2.50
N ASN A 52 6.95 21.19 3.47
CA ASN A 52 8.28 21.77 3.23
C ASN A 52 9.37 20.73 2.96
N GLU A 53 9.09 19.44 3.22
CA GLU A 53 10.01 18.32 2.99
C GLU A 53 9.82 17.71 1.59
N ILE A 54 8.75 18.09 0.87
CA ILE A 54 8.46 17.58 -0.48
C ILE A 54 9.56 18.00 -1.45
N LYS A 55 10.25 17.01 -2.01
CA LYS A 55 11.24 17.20 -3.07
C LYS A 55 10.59 16.93 -4.42
N GLN A 56 10.68 17.91 -5.32
CA GLN A 56 10.23 17.75 -6.70
C GLN A 56 11.35 17.13 -7.54
N MET A 57 11.25 15.83 -7.78
CA MET A 57 12.28 15.02 -8.41
C MET A 57 11.84 14.48 -9.77
N THR A 58 12.76 14.34 -10.70
CA THR A 58 12.60 13.60 -11.96
C THR A 58 12.77 12.10 -11.73
N ALA A 59 12.36 11.27 -12.68
CA ALA A 59 12.56 9.83 -12.61
C ALA A 59 14.05 9.45 -12.47
N ASP A 60 14.94 10.15 -13.20
CA ASP A 60 16.39 9.95 -13.12
C ASP A 60 16.93 10.33 -11.73
N GLU A 61 16.53 11.47 -11.16
CA GLU A 61 16.93 11.86 -9.80
C GLU A 61 16.48 10.84 -8.73
N ILE A 62 15.27 10.28 -8.87
CA ILE A 62 14.77 9.22 -7.98
C ILE A 62 15.61 7.96 -8.13
N TRP A 63 15.90 7.53 -9.36
CA TRP A 63 16.75 6.38 -9.64
C TRP A 63 18.16 6.53 -9.04
N GLU A 64 18.80 7.68 -9.26
CA GLU A 64 20.14 7.94 -8.72
C GLU A 64 20.14 7.91 -7.19
N GLN A 65 19.09 8.44 -6.53
CA GLN A 65 18.98 8.36 -5.08
C GLN A 65 18.73 6.93 -4.58
N LEU A 66 17.87 6.15 -5.26
CA LEU A 66 17.66 4.73 -4.96
C LEU A 66 18.97 3.95 -5.06
N TYR A 67 19.72 4.13 -6.15
CA TYR A 67 20.99 3.46 -6.38
C TYR A 67 22.07 3.93 -5.39
N SER A 68 22.11 5.21 -5.05
CA SER A 68 23.05 5.74 -4.05
C SER A 68 22.84 5.16 -2.65
N ILE A 69 21.60 4.78 -2.29
CA ILE A 69 21.28 4.20 -0.98
C ILE A 69 21.45 2.67 -1.02
N GLY A 70 20.83 2.02 -2.01
CA GLY A 70 20.73 0.56 -2.08
C GLY A 70 21.84 -0.15 -2.84
N GLY A 71 22.57 0.56 -3.71
CA GLY A 71 23.56 -0.03 -4.62
C GLY A 71 22.97 -1.19 -5.42
N ASP A 72 23.72 -2.29 -5.49
CA ASP A 72 23.28 -3.53 -6.16
C ASP A 72 22.48 -4.47 -5.23
N TYR A 73 22.06 -4.01 -4.04
CA TYR A 73 21.40 -4.84 -3.03
C TYR A 73 19.86 -4.83 -3.13
N PHE A 74 19.29 -4.37 -4.24
CA PHE A 74 17.86 -4.42 -4.50
C PHE A 74 17.57 -4.67 -5.99
N ASP A 75 16.47 -5.36 -6.23
CA ASP A 75 15.91 -5.69 -7.54
C ASP A 75 14.40 -5.41 -7.58
N HIS A 76 13.89 -4.71 -6.56
CA HIS A 76 12.48 -4.41 -6.38
C HIS A 76 12.30 -3.05 -5.69
N VAL A 77 11.32 -2.25 -6.14
CA VAL A 77 10.96 -0.94 -5.58
C VAL A 77 9.45 -0.89 -5.34
N THR A 78 9.04 -0.54 -4.12
CA THR A 78 7.66 -0.27 -3.75
C THR A 78 7.38 1.24 -3.81
N ILE A 79 6.42 1.63 -4.64
CA ILE A 79 5.93 3.01 -4.74
C ILE A 79 4.66 3.14 -3.90
N SER A 80 4.62 4.12 -3.00
CA SER A 80 3.52 4.34 -2.04
C SER A 80 3.33 5.84 -1.72
N GLY A 81 2.41 6.15 -0.80
CA GLY A 81 2.15 7.43 -0.09
C GLY A 81 1.88 8.68 -0.94
N GLY A 82 1.08 9.65 -0.50
CA GLY A 82 -0.32 9.37 -0.20
C GLY A 82 -0.89 8.46 -1.29
N ASN A 83 -1.62 8.96 -2.28
CA ASN A 83 -2.09 8.13 -3.40
C ASN A 83 -1.23 8.35 -4.66
N PRO A 84 -0.32 7.41 -5.01
CA PRO A 84 0.52 7.58 -6.20
C PRO A 84 -0.30 7.64 -7.50
N ALA A 85 -1.51 7.07 -7.52
CA ALA A 85 -2.38 7.07 -8.70
C ALA A 85 -2.86 8.47 -9.12
N LEU A 86 -2.62 9.50 -8.30
CA LEU A 86 -2.84 10.90 -8.67
C LEU A 86 -1.79 11.45 -9.64
N LEU A 87 -0.66 10.75 -9.79
CA LEU A 87 0.54 11.26 -10.44
C LEU A 87 0.76 10.56 -11.79
N SER A 88 0.31 11.18 -12.88
CA SER A 88 0.61 10.68 -14.23
C SER A 88 2.11 10.68 -14.55
N SER A 89 2.90 11.54 -13.90
CA SER A 89 4.35 11.61 -14.05
C SER A 89 5.09 10.37 -13.54
N LEU A 90 4.47 9.53 -12.69
CA LEU A 90 5.07 8.28 -12.24
C LEU A 90 5.29 7.27 -13.37
N GLY A 91 4.56 7.37 -14.48
CA GLY A 91 4.81 6.53 -15.66
C GLY A 91 6.25 6.66 -16.20
N LEU A 92 6.91 7.81 -15.99
CA LEU A 92 8.32 7.97 -16.35
C LEU A 92 9.24 7.14 -15.45
N LEU A 93 8.90 7.03 -14.17
CA LEU A 93 9.66 6.24 -13.19
C LEU A 93 9.44 4.75 -13.41
N THR A 94 8.19 4.30 -13.61
CA THR A 94 7.90 2.88 -13.86
C THR A 94 8.63 2.38 -15.11
N SER A 95 8.57 3.14 -16.19
CA SER A 95 9.27 2.81 -17.44
C SER A 95 10.80 2.80 -17.26
N LEU A 96 11.35 3.67 -16.41
CA LEU A 96 12.78 3.68 -16.12
C LEU A 96 13.20 2.45 -15.30
N LEU A 97 12.46 2.12 -14.24
CA LEU A 97 12.71 0.95 -13.39
C LEU A 97 12.64 -0.35 -14.21
N ASN A 98 11.65 -0.47 -15.09
CA ASN A 98 11.54 -1.60 -16.02
C ASN A 98 12.77 -1.73 -16.94
N ARG A 99 13.26 -0.62 -17.53
CA ARG A 99 14.51 -0.64 -18.33
C ARG A 99 15.75 -1.03 -17.53
N LYS A 100 15.73 -0.83 -16.21
CA LYS A 100 16.79 -1.22 -15.27
C LYS A 100 16.61 -2.64 -14.73
N ASN A 101 15.57 -3.37 -15.18
CA ASN A 101 15.19 -4.70 -14.67
C ASN A 101 14.89 -4.70 -13.16
N ILE A 102 14.23 -3.65 -12.67
CA ILE A 102 13.77 -3.54 -11.28
C ILE A 102 12.28 -3.78 -11.25
N ALA A 103 11.84 -4.78 -10.49
CA ALA A 103 10.42 -5.08 -10.29
C ALA A 103 9.74 -3.97 -9.48
N ILE A 104 8.45 -3.72 -9.75
CA ILE A 104 7.72 -2.59 -9.20
C ILE A 104 6.49 -3.09 -8.43
N ALA A 105 6.40 -2.72 -7.16
CA ALA A 105 5.16 -2.80 -6.41
C ALA A 105 4.50 -1.42 -6.29
N LEU A 106 3.16 -1.39 -6.24
CA LEU A 106 2.38 -0.19 -6.03
C LEU A 106 1.35 -0.38 -4.92
N GLU A 107 1.23 0.59 -4.03
CA GLU A 107 0.14 0.69 -3.07
C GLU A 107 -0.79 1.87 -3.45
N THR A 108 -2.08 1.59 -3.66
CA THR A 108 -3.11 2.62 -3.94
C THR A 108 -4.45 2.23 -3.31
N GLN A 109 -5.32 3.20 -3.01
CA GLN A 109 -6.69 2.91 -2.57
C GLN A 109 -7.67 2.60 -3.71
N GLY A 110 -7.25 2.69 -4.98
CA GLY A 110 -8.12 2.36 -6.12
C GLY A 110 -9.17 3.43 -6.43
N SER A 111 -8.88 4.71 -6.16
CA SER A 111 -9.77 5.83 -6.46
C SER A 111 -9.46 6.52 -7.79
N LYS A 112 -8.34 6.18 -8.44
CA LYS A 112 -7.89 6.76 -9.71
C LYS A 112 -7.20 5.69 -10.56
N TRP A 113 -7.51 5.69 -11.85
CA TRP A 113 -6.86 4.88 -12.86
C TRP A 113 -5.66 5.61 -13.47
N GLN A 114 -4.61 4.85 -13.81
CA GLN A 114 -3.50 5.32 -14.64
C GLN A 114 -3.08 4.24 -15.64
N PRO A 115 -2.77 4.58 -16.91
CA PRO A 115 -2.31 3.60 -17.89
C PRO A 115 -1.03 2.85 -17.48
N TRP A 116 -0.15 3.50 -16.71
CA TRP A 116 1.09 2.89 -16.23
C TRP A 116 0.86 1.80 -15.17
N PHE A 117 -0.37 1.55 -14.72
CA PHE A 117 -0.68 0.38 -13.88
C PHE A 117 -0.33 -0.94 -14.57
N TYR A 118 -0.36 -0.99 -15.91
CA TYR A 118 0.06 -2.16 -16.67
C TYR A 118 1.56 -2.46 -16.61
N GLU A 119 2.36 -1.51 -16.12
CA GLU A 119 3.81 -1.66 -15.95
C GLU A 119 4.19 -2.13 -14.54
N ILE A 120 3.21 -2.32 -13.64
CA ILE A 120 3.43 -2.70 -12.25
C ILE A 120 3.39 -4.23 -12.12
N ASP A 121 4.44 -4.79 -11.52
CA ASP A 121 4.55 -6.23 -11.28
C ASP A 121 3.66 -6.68 -10.12
N ASP A 122 3.58 -5.89 -9.05
CA ASP A 122 2.83 -6.21 -7.83
C ASP A 122 1.90 -5.05 -7.41
N LEU A 123 0.71 -4.99 -8.01
CA LEU A 123 -0.26 -3.93 -7.73
C LEU A 123 -1.20 -4.30 -6.56
N THR A 124 -1.06 -3.62 -5.43
CA THR A 124 -2.00 -3.72 -4.30
C THR A 124 -3.01 -2.58 -4.36
N ILE A 125 -4.29 -2.93 -4.49
CA ILE A 125 -5.41 -1.99 -4.36
C ILE A 125 -6.06 -2.18 -3.00
N SER A 126 -6.20 -1.10 -2.24
CA SER A 126 -6.74 -1.13 -0.88
C SER A 126 -7.98 -0.23 -0.74
N PRO A 127 -9.17 -0.72 -1.13
CA PRO A 127 -10.42 -0.03 -0.86
C PRO A 127 -10.58 0.22 0.64
N LYS A 128 -10.98 1.43 1.02
CA LYS A 128 -10.97 1.85 2.42
C LYS A 128 -12.32 1.55 3.08
N PRO A 129 -12.32 0.89 4.26
CA PRO A 129 -13.52 0.46 4.95
C PRO A 129 -14.16 1.62 5.75
N PRO A 130 -15.38 1.43 6.31
CA PRO A 130 -16.10 2.48 7.04
C PRO A 130 -15.33 3.13 8.18
N SER A 131 -14.50 2.38 8.94
CA SER A 131 -13.70 2.93 10.03
C SER A 131 -12.75 4.05 9.60
N SER A 132 -12.41 4.11 8.31
CA SER A 132 -11.56 5.16 7.73
C SER A 132 -12.27 6.51 7.57
N ASN A 133 -13.59 6.57 7.74
CA ASN A 133 -14.47 7.69 7.38
C ASN A 133 -14.52 8.03 5.88
N MET A 134 -13.95 7.19 5.01
CA MET A 134 -13.99 7.38 3.56
C MET A 134 -15.09 6.55 2.91
N VAL A 135 -15.63 7.03 1.80
CA VAL A 135 -16.64 6.32 1.01
C VAL A 135 -15.99 5.76 -0.26
N THR A 136 -16.00 4.44 -0.39
CA THR A 136 -15.51 3.77 -1.61
C THR A 136 -16.43 4.06 -2.78
N ASN A 137 -15.88 4.62 -3.86
CA ASN A 137 -16.56 4.72 -5.14
C ASN A 137 -16.40 3.40 -5.90
N PHE A 138 -17.42 2.55 -5.84
CA PHE A 138 -17.38 1.24 -6.49
C PHE A 138 -17.38 1.32 -8.01
N ASP A 139 -17.97 2.35 -8.63
CA ASP A 139 -17.96 2.48 -10.09
C ASP A 139 -16.53 2.70 -10.62
N THR A 140 -15.76 3.54 -9.94
CA THR A 140 -14.33 3.74 -10.26
C THR A 140 -13.50 2.50 -9.99
N LEU A 141 -13.75 1.82 -8.86
CA LEU A 141 -13.03 0.59 -8.52
C LEU A 141 -13.33 -0.53 -9.53
N ASP A 142 -14.57 -0.65 -9.99
CA ASP A 142 -14.96 -1.60 -11.04
C ASP A 142 -14.20 -1.34 -12.34
N GLU A 143 -14.12 -0.09 -12.79
CA GLU A 143 -13.39 0.27 -14.01
C GLU A 143 -11.91 -0.13 -13.91
N ILE A 144 -11.27 0.15 -12.77
CA ILE A 144 -9.87 -0.21 -12.52
C ILE A 144 -9.70 -1.72 -12.55
N VAL A 145 -10.52 -2.47 -11.79
CA VAL A 145 -10.45 -3.92 -11.70
C VAL A 145 -10.71 -4.58 -13.06
N ASP A 146 -11.70 -4.11 -13.81
CA ASP A 146 -12.02 -4.62 -15.14
C ASP A 146 -10.85 -4.44 -16.13
N ASN A 147 -10.19 -3.28 -16.10
CA ASN A 147 -9.03 -3.01 -16.95
C ASN A 147 -7.87 -3.94 -16.61
N LEU A 148 -7.61 -4.18 -15.32
CA LEU A 148 -6.56 -5.08 -14.86
C LEU A 148 -6.85 -6.54 -15.19
N ILE A 149 -8.11 -6.98 -15.07
CA ILE A 149 -8.52 -8.34 -15.47
C ILE A 149 -8.37 -8.53 -16.98
N LYS A 150 -8.86 -7.58 -17.80
CA LYS A 150 -8.79 -7.68 -19.27
C LYS A 150 -7.35 -7.74 -19.78
N SER A 151 -6.46 -7.00 -19.15
CA SER A 151 -5.02 -6.98 -19.47
C SER A 151 -4.23 -8.15 -18.86
N ARG A 152 -4.84 -8.93 -17.96
CA ARG A 152 -4.18 -9.98 -17.17
C ARG A 152 -3.03 -9.44 -16.32
N SER A 153 -3.20 -8.24 -15.78
CA SER A 153 -2.24 -7.64 -14.84
C SER A 153 -2.19 -8.42 -13.53
N ASN A 154 -1.02 -8.46 -12.88
CA ASN A 154 -0.89 -9.06 -11.56
C ASN A 154 -1.26 -8.03 -10.48
N PHE A 155 -2.38 -8.26 -9.80
CA PHE A 155 -2.85 -7.37 -8.74
C PHE A 155 -3.59 -8.12 -7.63
N SER A 156 -3.71 -7.48 -6.48
CA SER A 156 -4.44 -7.98 -5.33
C SER A 156 -5.32 -6.90 -4.70
N LEU A 157 -6.33 -7.34 -3.95
CA LEU A 157 -7.14 -6.48 -3.10
C LEU A 157 -6.75 -6.68 -1.63
N LYS A 158 -6.59 -5.59 -0.89
CA LYS A 158 -6.22 -5.60 0.53
C LYS A 158 -7.09 -4.67 1.35
N VAL A 159 -7.93 -5.21 2.23
CA VAL A 159 -8.77 -4.42 3.13
C VAL A 159 -8.18 -4.44 4.54
N VAL A 160 -7.97 -3.25 5.11
CA VAL A 160 -7.59 -3.09 6.52
C VAL A 160 -8.83 -3.28 7.38
N VAL A 161 -8.73 -3.97 8.51
CA VAL A 161 -9.85 -4.31 9.38
C VAL A 161 -9.55 -3.91 10.82
N PHE A 162 -10.36 -3.01 11.37
CA PHE A 162 -10.29 -2.59 12.77
C PHE A 162 -11.35 -3.26 13.65
N ASP A 163 -12.49 -3.60 13.06
CA ASP A 163 -13.68 -4.09 13.76
C ASP A 163 -14.57 -4.96 12.85
N GLU A 164 -15.70 -5.41 13.38
CA GLU A 164 -16.67 -6.23 12.65
C GLU A 164 -17.29 -5.50 11.45
N GLU A 165 -17.48 -4.17 11.50
CA GLU A 165 -18.05 -3.41 10.39
C GLU A 165 -17.10 -3.41 9.20
N ASP A 166 -15.81 -3.21 9.45
CA ASP A 166 -14.77 -3.33 8.44
C ASP A 166 -14.67 -4.75 7.87
N PHE A 167 -14.83 -5.78 8.71
CA PHE A 167 -14.83 -7.18 8.26
C PHE A 167 -16.00 -7.48 7.33
N HIS A 168 -17.20 -6.96 7.63
CA HIS A 168 -18.37 -7.05 6.73
C HIS A 168 -18.14 -6.29 5.42
N TYR A 169 -17.53 -5.12 5.49
CA TYR A 169 -17.11 -4.39 4.29
C TYR A 169 -16.12 -5.21 3.46
N ALA A 170 -15.14 -5.86 4.09
CA ALA A 170 -14.19 -6.73 3.41
C ALA A 170 -14.89 -7.91 2.71
N LYS A 171 -15.88 -8.55 3.34
CA LYS A 171 -16.72 -9.58 2.69
C LYS A 171 -17.41 -9.04 1.45
N LYS A 172 -18.00 -7.84 1.53
CA LYS A 172 -18.65 -7.17 0.39
C LYS A 172 -17.67 -6.97 -0.77
N VAL A 173 -16.46 -6.49 -0.51
CA VAL A 173 -15.44 -6.29 -1.55
C VAL A 173 -14.98 -7.63 -2.13
N HIS A 174 -14.69 -8.64 -1.29
CA HIS A 174 -14.30 -9.98 -1.74
C HIS A 174 -15.36 -10.64 -2.62
N ASN A 175 -16.64 -10.51 -2.24
CA ASN A 175 -17.77 -11.04 -2.99
C ASN A 175 -17.99 -10.32 -4.32
N ARG A 176 -17.65 -9.03 -4.41
CA ARG A 176 -17.78 -8.25 -5.65
C ARG A 176 -16.73 -8.66 -6.68
N TYR A 177 -15.50 -8.92 -6.25
CA TYR A 177 -14.36 -9.22 -7.12
C TYR A 177 -13.85 -10.66 -6.93
N ARG A 178 -14.77 -11.62 -7.00
CA ARG A 178 -14.43 -13.05 -6.86
C ARG A 178 -13.35 -13.46 -7.86
N GLY A 179 -12.34 -14.18 -7.38
CA GLY A 179 -11.21 -14.65 -8.18
C GLY A 179 -9.98 -13.73 -8.13
N VAL A 180 -10.11 -12.50 -7.63
CA VAL A 180 -8.95 -11.64 -7.35
C VAL A 180 -8.31 -12.06 -6.01
N PRO A 181 -6.97 -12.21 -5.92
CA PRO A 181 -6.30 -12.47 -4.65
C PRO A 181 -6.68 -11.43 -3.59
N PHE A 182 -7.18 -11.90 -2.44
CA PHE A 182 -7.77 -11.03 -1.42
C PHE A 182 -7.04 -11.17 -0.08
N TYR A 183 -6.76 -10.03 0.53
CA TYR A 183 -5.98 -9.91 1.76
C TYR A 183 -6.76 -9.12 2.81
N LEU A 184 -6.78 -9.62 4.03
CA LEU A 184 -7.22 -8.91 5.22
C LEU A 184 -5.98 -8.46 5.99
N GLN A 185 -5.94 -7.18 6.35
CA GLN A 185 -4.85 -6.58 7.10
C GLN A 185 -5.35 -6.10 8.46
N VAL A 186 -4.60 -6.41 9.51
CA VAL A 186 -4.88 -5.91 10.86
C VAL A 186 -4.73 -4.38 10.90
N GLY A 187 -5.74 -3.68 11.42
CA GLY A 187 -5.69 -2.24 11.63
C GLY A 187 -4.86 -1.83 12.85
N ASN A 188 -3.96 -0.86 12.65
CA ASN A 188 -3.21 -0.21 13.73
C ASN A 188 -3.92 1.07 14.17
N ASP A 189 -4.48 1.06 15.38
CA ASP A 189 -5.18 2.20 16.00
C ASP A 189 -4.26 3.05 16.89
N ASP A 190 -3.00 2.67 17.03
CA ASP A 190 -2.03 3.35 17.89
C ASP A 190 -0.76 3.70 17.10
N ILE A 191 -0.93 4.67 16.20
CA ILE A 191 0.11 5.16 15.29
C ILE A 191 1.11 6.13 15.95
N HIS A 192 0.94 6.41 17.24
CA HIS A 192 1.76 7.36 18.01
C HIS A 192 2.45 6.74 19.22
N SER A 193 2.17 5.47 19.55
CA SER A 193 2.87 4.80 20.64
C SER A 193 4.37 4.67 20.37
N ASP A 194 5.15 5.03 21.39
CA ASP A 194 6.59 4.81 21.47
C ASP A 194 6.95 3.48 22.18
N ASP A 195 5.95 2.79 22.78
CA ASP A 195 6.14 1.48 23.42
C ASP A 195 5.91 0.35 22.39
N HIS A 196 7.01 -0.06 21.77
CA HIS A 196 7.00 -1.08 20.72
C HIS A 196 6.56 -2.46 21.24
N GLU A 197 6.98 -2.88 22.45
CA GLU A 197 6.58 -4.19 22.98
C GLU A 197 5.08 -4.23 23.27
N GLN A 198 4.54 -3.17 23.85
CA GLN A 198 3.11 -3.07 24.11
C GLN A 198 2.31 -3.01 22.79
N LEU A 199 2.78 -2.23 21.81
CA LEU A 199 2.15 -2.12 20.49
C LEU A 199 2.12 -3.47 19.77
N ALA A 200 3.25 -4.18 19.71
CA ALA A 200 3.33 -5.49 19.05
C ALA A 200 2.38 -6.50 19.71
N ASN A 201 2.33 -6.54 21.05
CA ASN A 201 1.40 -7.41 21.77
C ASN A 201 -0.07 -7.06 21.49
N LYS A 202 -0.41 -5.76 21.39
CA LYS A 202 -1.77 -5.32 21.03
C LYS A 202 -2.14 -5.75 19.61
N LEU A 203 -1.24 -5.56 18.65
CA LEU A 203 -1.45 -5.95 17.25
C LEU A 203 -1.57 -7.46 17.08
N LEU A 204 -0.80 -8.26 17.83
CA LEU A 204 -0.90 -9.72 17.80
C LEU A 204 -2.26 -10.21 18.33
N LYS A 205 -2.82 -9.58 19.37
CA LYS A 205 -4.18 -9.90 19.84
C LYS A 205 -5.25 -9.54 18.81
N LYS A 206 -5.10 -8.41 18.14
CA LYS A 206 -6.00 -8.03 17.02
C LYS A 206 -5.87 -8.99 15.84
N TYR A 207 -4.66 -9.47 15.59
CA TYR A 207 -4.41 -10.45 14.55
C TYR A 207 -5.10 -11.79 14.86
N GLU A 208 -4.97 -12.27 16.10
CA GLU A 208 -5.69 -13.47 16.58
C GLU A 208 -7.21 -13.33 16.38
N TRP A 209 -7.80 -12.23 16.82
CA TRP A 209 -9.23 -11.95 16.60
C TRP A 209 -9.62 -12.01 15.11
N LEU A 210 -8.86 -11.35 14.23
CA LEU A 210 -9.17 -11.32 12.80
C LEU A 210 -9.03 -12.71 12.15
N VAL A 211 -8.07 -13.52 12.62
CA VAL A 211 -7.94 -14.92 12.22
C VAL A 211 -9.17 -15.72 12.64
N ASP A 212 -9.60 -15.61 13.89
CA ASP A 212 -10.76 -16.33 14.41
C ASP A 212 -12.06 -15.99 13.65
N GLU A 213 -12.30 -14.70 13.37
CA GLU A 213 -13.42 -14.23 12.54
C GLU A 213 -13.36 -14.81 11.12
N THR A 214 -12.16 -14.87 10.55
CA THR A 214 -11.95 -15.42 9.21
C THR A 214 -12.20 -16.93 9.17
N MET A 215 -11.72 -17.68 10.18
CA MET A 215 -11.91 -19.14 10.27
C MET A 215 -13.38 -19.55 10.41
N GLN A 216 -14.22 -18.66 10.94
CA GLN A 216 -15.65 -18.90 11.10
C GLN A 216 -16.47 -18.47 9.87
N SER A 217 -15.84 -17.90 8.84
CA SER A 217 -16.54 -17.38 7.65
C SER A 217 -16.29 -18.20 6.40
N CYS A 218 -17.31 -18.93 5.93
CA CYS A 218 -17.26 -19.67 4.67
C CYS A 218 -17.11 -18.77 3.43
N GLU A 219 -17.49 -17.49 3.53
CA GLU A 219 -17.31 -16.50 2.46
C GLU A 219 -15.84 -16.14 2.25
N MET A 220 -15.00 -16.30 3.27
CA MET A 220 -13.60 -15.89 3.31
C MET A 220 -12.61 -17.05 3.13
N ASN A 221 -13.04 -18.20 2.60
CA ASN A 221 -12.18 -19.38 2.43
C ASN A 221 -10.91 -19.14 1.58
N SER A 222 -10.92 -18.15 0.67
CA SER A 222 -9.82 -17.85 -0.26
C SER A 222 -9.17 -16.50 0.01
N VAL A 223 -9.08 -16.11 1.29
CA VAL A 223 -8.39 -14.89 1.71
C VAL A 223 -7.10 -15.20 2.46
N ARG A 224 -6.19 -14.23 2.53
CA ARG A 224 -5.00 -14.26 3.38
C ARG A 224 -5.14 -13.23 4.49
N VAL A 225 -4.93 -13.63 5.74
CA VAL A 225 -4.96 -12.72 6.89
C VAL A 225 -3.51 -12.42 7.26
N LEU A 226 -3.14 -11.14 7.31
CA LEU A 226 -1.76 -10.72 7.61
C LEU A 226 -1.73 -9.52 8.57
N PRO A 227 -0.74 -9.44 9.46
CA PRO A 227 -0.42 -8.21 10.19
C PRO A 227 0.47 -7.29 9.33
N GLN A 228 0.84 -6.13 9.86
CA GLN A 228 1.92 -5.29 9.33
C GLN A 228 3.26 -5.76 9.92
N LEU A 229 4.05 -6.54 9.17
CA LEU A 229 5.29 -7.11 9.71
C LEU A 229 6.29 -6.03 10.15
N HIS A 230 6.40 -4.94 9.40
CA HIS A 230 7.33 -3.86 9.74
C HIS A 230 6.95 -3.20 11.08
N THR A 231 5.65 -3.06 11.39
CA THR A 231 5.19 -2.51 12.67
C THR A 231 5.48 -3.46 13.83
N LEU A 232 5.41 -4.77 13.61
CA LEU A 232 5.82 -5.75 14.62
C LEU A 232 7.32 -5.72 14.90
N VAL A 233 8.15 -5.33 13.94
CA VAL A 233 9.62 -5.31 14.07
C VAL A 233 10.17 -3.95 14.51
N TRP A 234 9.55 -2.84 14.11
CA TRP A 234 10.07 -1.48 14.35
C TRP A 234 9.04 -0.49 14.90
N GLY A 235 7.84 -0.94 15.25
CA GLY A 235 6.75 -0.06 15.71
C GLY A 235 6.36 0.96 14.64
N ASN A 236 6.08 2.20 15.06
CA ASN A 236 5.68 3.30 14.18
C ASN A 236 6.86 4.07 13.57
N LYS A 237 8.07 3.50 13.59
CA LYS A 237 9.27 4.14 13.07
C LYS A 237 9.15 4.37 11.56
N ARG A 238 9.52 5.57 11.09
CA ARG A 238 9.58 5.93 9.67
C ARG A 238 10.90 5.51 9.03
N GLY A 239 10.89 5.37 7.70
CA GLY A 239 12.09 5.10 6.90
C GLY A 239 12.74 3.73 7.15
N VAL A 240 11.94 2.75 7.56
CA VAL A 240 12.36 1.36 7.82
C VAL A 240 11.51 0.38 7.04
#